data_AF-A0AAW3YPA4-F1
#
_entry.id   AF-A0AAW3YPA4-F1
#
_cell.length_a   1.000
_cell.length_b   1.000
_cell.length_c   1.000
_cell.angle_alpha   90.00
_cell.angle_beta   90.00
_cell.angle_gamma   90.00
#
_symmetry.space_group_name_H-M   'P 1'
#
loop_
_entity.id
_entity.type
_entity.pdbx_description
1 polymer ?
#
loop_
_entity_poly.entity_id
_entity_poly.type
_entity_poly.pdbx_seq_one_letter_code
_entity_poly.pdbx_strand_id
1 'polypeptide(L)'
;LYLPKPWTDDRPRCEAAGIPDPITFATKPQLARQMLERALEAGVPCRWVTADAVYGQDRRLRCWLESRYQPFVLAIPKNEPLWWQGPAYRRADHIV
;
A
#
# COMPACT_ATOMS: atom_id res chain seq x y z
N LEU A 1 -3.76 11.21 5.30
CA LEU A 1 -2.52 12.00 5.23
C LEU A 1 -1.36 11.11 5.65
N TYR A 2 -0.25 11.09 4.92
CA TYR A 2 0.97 10.41 5.37
C TYR A 2 1.75 11.33 6.32
N LEU A 3 2.11 10.80 7.49
CA LEU A 3 2.94 11.50 8.47
C LEU A 3 4.27 10.76 8.60
N PRO A 4 5.41 11.42 8.34
CA PRO A 4 6.71 10.85 8.63
C PRO A 4 6.87 10.53 10.12
N LYS A 5 7.65 9.51 10.46
CA LYS A 5 7.89 9.11 11.84
C LYS A 5 8.32 10.26 12.78
N PRO A 6 9.23 11.17 12.38
CA PRO A 6 9.61 12.31 13.23
C PRO A 6 8.46 13.26 13.58
N TRP A 7 7.38 13.29 12.79
CA TRP A 7 6.18 14.05 13.13
C TRP A 7 5.37 13.34 14.20
N THR A 8 5.11 12.04 14.03
CA THR A 8 4.32 11.26 14.99
C THR A 8 5.01 11.08 16.33
N ASP A 9 6.34 11.21 16.36
CA ASP A 9 7.15 11.19 17.58
C ASP A 9 7.16 12.56 18.30
N ASP A 10 6.62 13.63 17.70
CA ASP A 10 6.51 14.99 18.25
C ASP A 10 5.04 15.35 18.50
N ARG A 11 4.54 14.98 19.69
CA ARG A 11 3.14 15.18 20.08
C ARG A 11 2.73 16.66 20.13
N PRO A 12 3.50 17.58 20.74
CA PRO A 12 3.17 19.01 20.72
C PRO A 12 3.03 19.57 19.30
N ARG A 13 3.92 19.17 18.38
CA ARG A 13 3.83 19.56 16.97
C ARG A 13 2.60 18.98 16.28
N CYS A 14 2.23 17.74 16.58
CA CYS A 14 1.02 17.13 16.06
C CYS A 14 -0.24 17.86 16.51
N GLU A 15 -0.33 18.21 17.80
CA GLU A 15 -1.46 18.96 18.37
C GLU A 15 -1.58 20.35 17.74
N ALA A 16 -0.46 21.07 17.61
CA ALA A 16 -0.44 22.37 16.92
C ALA A 16 -0.89 22.28 15.46
N ALA A 17 -0.69 21.13 14.81
CA ALA A 17 -1.16 20.85 13.45
C ALA A 17 -2.56 20.22 13.37
N GLY A 18 -3.25 20.04 14.51
CA GLY A 18 -4.59 19.44 14.56
C GLY A 18 -4.63 17.93 14.28
N ILE A 19 -3.51 17.23 14.45
CA ILE A 19 -3.40 15.78 14.23
C ILE A 19 -3.87 15.05 15.50
N PRO A 20 -4.89 14.18 15.44
CA PRO A 20 -5.41 13.48 16.63
C PRO A 20 -4.39 12.55 17.31
N ASP A 21 -4.55 12.32 18.62
CA ASP A 21 -3.69 11.43 19.44
C ASP A 21 -3.58 9.98 18.92
N PRO A 22 -4.66 9.35 18.41
CA PRO A 22 -4.57 7.95 17.96
C PRO A 22 -3.74 7.76 16.68
N ILE A 23 -3.34 8.83 16.00
CA ILE A 23 -2.58 8.74 14.75
C ILE A 23 -1.12 8.38 15.06
N THR A 24 -0.75 7.15 14.73
CA THR A 24 0.62 6.65 14.81
C THR A 24 1.26 6.55 13.42
N PHE A 25 2.58 6.34 13.39
CA PHE A 25 3.29 6.16 12.13
C PHE A 25 2.77 4.95 11.35
N ALA A 26 2.48 5.16 10.07
CA ALA A 26 2.20 4.11 9.11
C ALA A 26 2.98 4.37 7.83
N THR A 27 3.52 3.32 7.22
CA THR A 27 4.14 3.45 5.90
C THR A 27 3.08 3.82 4.85
N LYS A 28 3.50 4.39 3.71
CA LYS A 28 2.58 4.74 2.62
C LYS A 28 1.72 3.54 2.18
N PRO A 29 2.27 2.33 1.95
CA PRO A 29 1.44 1.17 1.62
C PRO A 29 0.47 0.74 2.72
N GLN A 30 0.88 0.78 4.00
CA GLN A 30 -0.01 0.46 5.12
C GLN A 30 -1.19 1.43 5.19
N LEU A 31 -0.91 2.74 5.05
CA LEU A 31 -1.93 3.77 5.05
C LEU A 31 -2.88 3.63 3.84
N ALA A 32 -2.33 3.36 2.66
CA ALA A 32 -3.13 3.12 1.45
C ALA A 32 -4.05 1.90 1.64
N ARG A 33 -3.54 0.80 2.22
CA ARG A 33 -4.36 -0.38 2.55
C ARG A 33 -5.53 -0.01 3.46
N GLN A 34 -5.29 0.74 4.54
CA GLN A 34 -6.35 1.18 5.47
C GLN A 34 -7.38 2.11 4.81
N MET A 35 -6.96 2.94 3.85
CA MET A 35 -7.86 3.79 3.09
C MET A 35 -8.72 2.98 2.12
N LEU A 36 -8.10 2.04 1.40
CA LEU A 36 -8.79 1.13 0.49
C LEU A 36 -9.78 0.24 1.23
N GLU A 37 -9.36 -0.35 2.35
CA GLU A 37 -10.20 -1.20 3.20
C GLU A 37 -11.49 -0.48 3.60
N ARG A 38 -11.37 0.74 4.17
CA ARG A 38 -12.52 1.55 4.53
C ARG A 38 -13.43 1.89 3.34
N ALA A 39 -12.85 2.26 2.20
CA ALA A 39 -13.63 2.61 1.01
C ALA A 39 -14.41 1.41 0.46
N LEU A 40 -13.75 0.25 0.38
CA LEU A 40 -14.37 -0.99 -0.10
C LEU A 40 -15.45 -1.50 0.87
N GLU A 41 -15.21 -1.42 2.18
CA GLU A 41 -16.21 -1.78 3.21
C GLU A 41 -17.41 -0.85 3.22
N ALA A 42 -17.21 0.44 2.92
CA ALA A 42 -18.28 1.41 2.74
C ALA A 42 -19.06 1.22 1.42
N GLY A 43 -18.70 0.23 0.58
CA GLY A 43 -19.37 -0.06 -0.69
C GLY A 43 -19.08 0.96 -1.79
N VAL A 44 -17.97 1.71 -1.69
CA VAL A 44 -17.57 2.66 -2.74
C VAL A 44 -17.31 1.88 -4.04
N PRO A 45 -17.98 2.21 -5.16
CA PRO A 45 -17.76 1.51 -6.42
C PRO A 45 -16.30 1.64 -6.88
N CYS A 46 -15.58 0.52 -6.91
CA CYS A 46 -14.17 0.48 -7.31
C CYS A 46 -13.92 -0.70 -8.25
N ARG A 47 -13.71 -0.42 -9.55
CA ARG A 47 -13.40 -1.48 -10.53
C ARG A 47 -11.93 -1.87 -10.54
N TRP A 48 -11.04 -0.90 -10.30
CA TRP A 48 -9.59 -1.09 -10.38
C TRP A 48 -8.90 -0.26 -9.31
N VAL A 49 -7.85 -0.84 -8.72
CA VAL A 49 -6.88 -0.10 -7.91
C VAL A 49 -5.59 0.06 -8.73
N THR A 50 -5.12 1.30 -8.87
CA THR A 50 -3.87 1.60 -9.58
C THR A 50 -2.94 2.40 -8.69
N ALA A 51 -1.65 2.08 -8.69
CA ALA A 51 -0.65 2.86 -7.96
C ALA A 51 0.77 2.67 -8.51
N ASP A 52 1.66 3.56 -8.11
CA ASP A 52 3.07 3.54 -8.46
C ASP A 52 3.89 2.43 -7.75
N ALA A 53 5.19 2.37 -8.07
CA ALA A 53 6.11 1.36 -7.58
C ALA A 53 6.33 1.35 -6.05
N VAL A 54 6.10 2.48 -5.36
CA VAL A 54 6.18 2.53 -3.89
C VAL A 54 5.16 1.58 -3.27
N TYR A 55 3.99 1.44 -3.91
CA TYR A 55 2.92 0.56 -3.46
C TYR A 55 3.02 -0.84 -4.06
N GLY A 56 3.38 -0.96 -5.34
CA GLY A 56 3.44 -2.28 -5.98
C GLY A 56 4.58 -3.17 -5.51
N GLN A 57 5.69 -2.61 -5.02
CA GLN A 57 6.74 -3.39 -4.36
C GLN A 57 6.28 -3.97 -3.01
N ASP A 58 5.18 -3.48 -2.43
CA ASP A 58 4.60 -4.07 -1.22
C ASP A 58 3.79 -5.32 -1.59
N ARG A 59 4.44 -6.48 -1.53
CA ARG A 59 3.79 -7.78 -1.76
C ARG A 59 2.58 -8.01 -0.86
N ARG A 60 2.57 -7.49 0.38
CA ARG A 60 1.44 -7.67 1.30
C ARG A 60 0.22 -6.91 0.80
N LEU A 61 0.41 -5.72 0.24
CA LEU A 61 -0.67 -4.96 -0.39
C LEU A 61 -1.24 -5.70 -1.61
N ARG A 62 -0.37 -6.24 -2.49
CA ARG A 62 -0.80 -7.03 -3.65
C ARG A 62 -1.61 -8.26 -3.24
N CYS A 63 -1.08 -9.08 -2.33
CA CYS A 63 -1.79 -10.26 -1.85
C CYS A 63 -3.11 -9.92 -1.12
N TRP A 64 -3.19 -8.77 -0.45
CA TRP A 64 -4.44 -8.32 0.19
C TRP A 64 -5.49 -7.88 -0.83
N LEU A 65 -5.10 -7.27 -1.97
CA LEU A 65 -6.02 -6.98 -3.06
C LEU A 65 -6.50 -8.28 -3.75
N GLU A 66 -5.58 -9.23 -3.97
CA GLU A 66 -5.88 -10.56 -4.52
C GLU A 66 -6.88 -11.33 -3.64
N SER A 67 -6.69 -11.35 -2.31
CA SER A 67 -7.58 -12.07 -1.40
C SER A 67 -9.01 -11.51 -1.35
N ARG A 68 -9.20 -10.26 -1.77
CA ARG A 68 -10.51 -9.60 -1.88
C ARG A 68 -11.09 -9.67 -3.29
N TYR A 69 -10.41 -10.32 -4.23
CA TYR A 69 -10.77 -10.33 -5.65
C TYR A 69 -10.91 -8.92 -6.25
N GLN A 70 -10.18 -7.93 -5.71
CA GLN A 70 -10.18 -6.56 -6.22
C GLN A 70 -9.18 -6.46 -7.37
N PRO A 71 -9.60 -6.15 -8.61
CA PRO A 71 -8.67 -5.98 -9.71
C PRO A 71 -7.71 -4.81 -9.47
N PHE A 72 -6.45 -4.98 -9.86
CA PHE A 72 -5.43 -3.94 -9.71
C PHE A 72 -4.37 -3.96 -10.81
N VAL A 73 -3.76 -2.79 -11.02
CA VAL A 73 -2.55 -2.60 -11.82
C VAL A 73 -1.60 -1.75 -11.01
N LEU A 74 -0.60 -2.37 -10.40
CA LEU A 74 0.43 -1.67 -9.64
C LEU A 74 1.75 -1.73 -10.39
N ALA A 75 2.41 -0.59 -10.56
CA ALA A 75 3.78 -0.58 -11.06
C ALA A 75 4.69 -1.29 -10.06
N ILE A 76 5.71 -2.00 -10.55
CA ILE A 76 6.69 -2.70 -9.72
C ILE A 76 8.12 -2.30 -10.13
N PRO A 77 9.09 -2.33 -9.21
CA PRO A 77 10.49 -2.23 -9.59
C PRO A 77 10.90 -3.35 -10.55
N LYS A 78 11.84 -3.06 -11.45
CA LYS A 78 12.33 -4.06 -12.43
C LYS A 78 12.91 -5.32 -11.79
N ASN A 79 13.43 -5.21 -10.57
CA ASN A 79 14.05 -6.31 -9.83
C ASN A 79 13.09 -6.97 -8.82
N GLU A 80 11.80 -6.63 -8.85
CA GLU A 80 10.79 -7.25 -7.97
C GLU A 80 10.72 -8.76 -8.21
N PRO A 81 10.81 -9.60 -7.16
CA PRO A 81 10.69 -11.04 -7.29
C PRO A 81 9.21 -11.45 -7.42
N LEU A 82 8.87 -12.11 -8.52
CA LEU A 82 7.53 -12.60 -8.84
C LEU A 82 7.53 -14.12 -8.98
N TRP A 83 6.39 -14.75 -8.73
CA TRP A 83 6.19 -16.13 -9.15
C TRP A 83 5.98 -16.17 -10.66
N TRP A 84 6.75 -17.00 -11.34
CA TRP A 84 6.68 -17.14 -12.79
C TRP A 84 6.84 -18.60 -13.19
N GLN A 85 5.85 -19.14 -13.91
CA GLN A 85 5.80 -20.52 -14.38
C GLN A 85 6.01 -21.57 -13.25
N GLY A 86 5.49 -21.30 -12.06
CA GLY A 86 5.59 -22.18 -10.89
C GLY A 86 5.93 -21.42 -9.60
N PRO A 87 6.30 -22.14 -8.52
CA PRO A 87 6.62 -21.54 -7.22
C PRO A 87 7.99 -20.85 -7.16
N ALA A 88 8.73 -20.83 -8.29
CA ALA A 88 10.04 -20.21 -8.36
C ALA A 88 9.93 -18.69 -8.49
N TYR A 89 10.69 -17.96 -7.67
CA TYR A 89 10.82 -16.52 -7.82
C TYR A 89 11.74 -16.19 -9.00
N ARG A 90 11.26 -15.29 -9.87
CA ARG A 90 12.01 -14.69 -10.97
C ARG A 90 11.83 -13.17 -10.89
N ARG A 91 12.88 -12.43 -11.23
CA ARG A 91 12.80 -10.96 -11.27
C ARG A 91 11.93 -10.52 -12.43
N ALA A 92 11.19 -9.44 -12.25
CA ALA A 92 10.32 -8.89 -13.29
C ALA A 92 11.06 -8.65 -14.62
N ASP A 93 12.29 -8.15 -14.58
CA ASP A 93 13.12 -7.89 -15.76
C ASP A 93 13.66 -9.14 -16.48
N HIS A 94 13.43 -10.34 -15.96
CA HIS A 94 13.80 -11.60 -16.60
C HIS A 94 12.57 -12.37 -17.15
N ILE A 95 11.39 -11.75 -17.08
CA ILE A 95 10.11 -12.34 -17.48
C ILE A 95 9.51 -11.60 -18.69
N VAL A 96 9.86 -10.31 -18.85
CA VAL A 96 9.36 -9.40 -19.90
C VAL A 96 10.42 -9.20 -20.98
#